data_AF-A0A6N9UY55-F1
#
_entry.id   AF-A0A6N9UY55-F1
#
_cell.length_a   1.000
_cell.length_b   1.000
_cell.length_c   1.000
_cell.angle_alpha   90.00
_cell.angle_beta   90.00
_cell.angle_gamma   90.00
#
_symmetry.space_group_name_H-M   'P 1'
#
loop_
_entity.id
_entity.type
_entity.pdbx_description
1 polymer ?
#
loop_
_entity_poly.entity_id
_entity_poly.type
_entity_poly.pdbx_seq_one_letter_code
_entity_poly.pdbx_strand_id
1 'polypeptide(L)'
;ADAGRVGTARHAAGDAAAGLPDPSLEAPSLTLAPGAAYEVRFAWVPSETCPTTGGPTGGGTGGPSPDPSPSGDTTASGGNSAAGGGEAGPTAQLVTEDGPAEGSVSVTYSPEGGSGSATATVTNACVGTVYWTGLLADPGA
;
A
#
# COMPACT_ATOMS: atom_id res chain seq x y z
N ALA A 1 -0.49 1.97 -10.17
CA ALA A 1 0.70 2.74 -9.75
C ALA A 1 0.72 4.08 -10.49
N ASP A 2 1.21 5.14 -9.86
CA ASP A 2 1.44 6.43 -10.53
C ASP A 2 2.87 6.47 -11.06
N ALA A 3 3.03 6.38 -12.37
CA ALA A 3 4.36 6.31 -13.00
C ALA A 3 5.23 7.55 -12.74
N GLY A 4 4.63 8.74 -12.54
CA GLY A 4 5.37 9.95 -12.22
C GLY A 4 5.87 10.00 -10.77
N ARG A 5 5.42 9.06 -9.94
CA ARG A 5 5.73 8.97 -8.51
C ARG A 5 6.35 7.63 -8.12
N VAL A 6 6.74 6.85 -9.12
CA VAL A 6 7.58 5.67 -8.98
C VAL A 6 9.00 6.06 -9.37
N GLY A 7 9.90 6.03 -8.39
CA GLY A 7 11.32 6.31 -8.56
C GLY A 7 12.15 5.03 -8.69
N THR A 8 13.40 5.23 -9.08
CA THR A 8 14.42 4.19 -9.19
C THR A 8 15.72 4.69 -8.56
N ALA A 9 16.35 3.91 -7.68
CA ALA A 9 17.65 4.22 -7.06
C ALA A 9 18.59 3.01 -6.94
N ARG A 10 19.90 3.27 -6.99
CA ARG A 10 20.92 2.26 -6.64
C ARG A 10 20.89 1.96 -5.14
N HIS A 11 21.07 0.69 -4.78
CA HIS A 11 21.26 0.30 -3.39
C HIS A 11 22.59 0.85 -2.84
N ALA A 12 22.56 1.34 -1.61
CA ALA A 12 23.69 1.88 -0.86
C ALA A 12 23.51 1.62 0.65
N ALA A 13 24.63 1.61 1.37
CA ALA A 13 24.61 1.33 2.81
C ALA A 13 23.80 2.40 3.55
N GLY A 14 22.83 1.96 4.35
CA GLY A 14 21.94 2.83 5.13
C GLY A 14 20.74 3.39 4.37
N ASP A 15 20.48 2.94 3.14
CA ASP A 15 19.23 3.29 2.45
C ASP A 15 18.00 2.58 3.04
N ALA A 16 16.82 2.93 2.52
CA ALA A 16 15.55 2.41 3.02
C ALA A 16 15.28 0.94 2.63
N ALA A 17 16.06 0.36 1.71
CA ALA A 17 15.93 -1.02 1.26
C ALA A 17 16.75 -1.99 2.13
N ALA A 18 16.46 -2.01 3.43
CA ALA A 18 17.17 -2.83 4.42
C ALA A 18 17.09 -4.36 4.19
N GLY A 19 16.24 -4.82 3.28
CA GLY A 19 16.14 -6.24 2.89
C GLY A 19 17.15 -6.66 1.81
N LEU A 20 17.89 -5.72 1.21
CA LEU A 20 18.93 -6.02 0.23
C LEU A 20 20.25 -6.42 0.92
N PRO A 21 21.07 -7.28 0.29
CA PRO A 21 22.40 -7.61 0.78
C PRO A 21 23.30 -6.37 0.85
N ASP A 22 24.31 -6.42 1.72
CA ASP A 22 25.28 -5.33 1.87
C ASP A 22 25.91 -4.97 0.50
N PRO A 23 25.91 -3.68 0.10
CA PRO A 23 26.45 -3.26 -1.20
C PRO A 23 27.92 -3.63 -1.42
N SER A 24 28.70 -3.86 -0.35
CA SER A 24 30.09 -4.31 -0.46
C SER A 24 30.24 -5.73 -1.02
N LEU A 25 29.15 -6.51 -1.06
CA LEU A 25 29.10 -7.83 -1.71
C LEU A 25 28.97 -7.74 -3.23
N GLU A 26 28.68 -6.55 -3.77
CA GLU A 26 28.49 -6.36 -5.21
C GLU A 26 29.84 -6.39 -5.95
N ALA A 27 29.90 -7.17 -7.01
CA ALA A 27 31.02 -7.19 -7.92
C ALA A 27 30.85 -6.12 -9.01
N PRO A 28 31.91 -5.35 -9.35
CA PRO A 28 31.86 -4.39 -10.46
C PRO A 28 31.78 -5.09 -11.83
N SER A 29 32.28 -6.33 -11.90
CA SER A 29 32.21 -7.20 -13.07
C SER A 29 32.29 -8.66 -12.62
N LEU A 30 31.71 -9.56 -13.41
CA LEU A 30 31.73 -11.00 -13.14
C LEU A 30 32.05 -11.76 -14.43
N THR A 31 32.91 -12.77 -14.33
CA THR A 31 33.14 -13.74 -15.42
C THR A 31 32.48 -15.05 -15.05
N LEU A 32 31.50 -15.47 -15.85
CA LEU A 32 30.74 -16.69 -15.60
C LEU A 32 31.39 -17.87 -16.31
N ALA A 33 31.57 -18.97 -15.57
CA ALA A 33 31.80 -20.27 -16.19
C ALA A 33 30.55 -20.73 -16.94
N PRO A 34 30.66 -21.67 -17.90
CA PRO A 34 29.50 -22.27 -18.54
C PRO A 34 28.53 -22.86 -17.50
N GLY A 35 27.27 -22.43 -17.53
CA GLY A 35 26.24 -22.86 -16.58
C GLY A 35 26.21 -22.11 -15.25
N ALA A 36 27.15 -21.19 -14.99
CA ALA A 36 27.09 -20.31 -13.83
C ALA A 36 26.10 -19.16 -14.05
N ALA A 37 25.59 -18.61 -12.94
CA ALA A 37 24.67 -17.49 -12.92
C ALA A 37 25.17 -16.38 -11.98
N TYR A 38 24.49 -15.25 -12.02
CA TYR A 38 24.63 -14.17 -11.06
C TYR A 38 23.25 -13.67 -10.67
N GLU A 39 23.19 -12.99 -9.53
CA GLU A 39 21.96 -12.40 -9.05
C GLU A 39 21.99 -10.87 -9.13
N VAL A 40 20.82 -10.29 -9.41
CA VAL A 40 20.53 -8.87 -9.16
C VAL A 40 19.26 -8.85 -8.34
N ARG A 41 19.29 -8.19 -7.19
CA ARG A 41 18.16 -8.14 -6.26
C ARG A 41 17.52 -6.78 -6.29
N PHE A 42 16.20 -6.77 -6.12
CA PHE A 42 15.36 -5.58 -6.14
C PHE A 42 14.56 -5.50 -4.85
N ALA A 43 14.34 -4.28 -4.37
CA ALA A 43 13.47 -4.00 -3.24
C ALA A 43 12.54 -2.83 -3.57
N TRP A 44 11.28 -2.97 -3.21
CA TRP A 44 10.31 -1.89 -3.27
C TRP A 44 10.20 -1.22 -1.92
N VAL A 45 10.38 0.10 -1.89
CA VAL A 45 10.16 0.92 -0.70
C VAL A 45 8.99 1.87 -0.99
N PRO A 46 7.80 1.64 -0.39
CA PRO A 46 6.69 2.56 -0.54
C PRO A 46 7.00 3.87 0.20
N SER A 47 6.72 5.01 -0.44
CA SER A 47 6.81 6.32 0.22
C SER A 47 5.45 6.75 0.78
N GLU A 48 4.36 6.21 0.22
CA GLU A 48 2.99 6.44 0.67
C GLU A 48 2.19 5.15 0.53
N THR A 49 1.15 5.00 1.36
CA THR A 49 0.20 3.90 1.24
C THR A 49 -0.67 4.09 0.00
N CYS A 50 -1.01 3.00 -0.68
CA CYS A 50 -2.04 3.03 -1.71
C CYS A 50 -3.35 3.60 -1.16
N PRO A 51 -4.05 4.48 -1.91
CA PRO A 51 -5.36 4.98 -1.48
C PRO A 51 -6.32 3.81 -1.32
N THR A 52 -7.22 3.80 -0.34
CA THR A 52 -8.19 2.72 -0.20
C THR A 52 -9.33 2.83 -1.20
N THR A 53 -9.90 1.70 -1.60
CA THR A 53 -11.01 1.65 -2.55
C THR A 53 -12.32 2.00 -1.83
N GLY A 54 -12.50 3.28 -1.51
CA GLY A 54 -13.67 3.77 -0.80
C GLY A 54 -13.59 5.22 -0.28
N GLY A 55 -12.79 6.07 -0.93
CA GLY A 55 -12.75 7.51 -0.63
C GLY A 55 -14.17 8.10 -0.61
N PRO A 56 -14.45 9.14 0.19
CA PRO A 56 -15.79 9.52 0.56
C PRO A 56 -16.58 9.88 -0.69
N THR A 57 -17.46 9.00 -1.13
CA THR A 57 -18.62 9.38 -1.92
C THR A 57 -19.60 10.07 -0.97
N GLY A 58 -19.14 11.18 -0.38
CA GLY A 58 -19.94 12.20 0.27
C GLY A 58 -20.74 12.92 -0.81
N GLY A 59 -21.79 12.27 -1.27
CA GLY A 59 -22.91 12.97 -1.86
C GLY A 59 -23.50 13.91 -0.80
N GLY A 60 -23.74 15.15 -1.19
CA GLY A 60 -24.63 16.05 -0.48
C GLY A 60 -23.94 17.09 0.38
N THR A 61 -24.06 18.34 -0.07
CA THR A 61 -23.99 19.55 0.74
C THR A 61 -25.00 19.46 1.90
N GLY A 62 -24.59 18.92 3.05
CA GLY A 62 -25.36 18.95 4.29
C GLY A 62 -24.52 19.64 5.35
N GLY A 63 -24.79 20.93 5.59
CA GLY A 63 -24.11 21.72 6.62
C GLY A 63 -24.34 21.17 8.04
N PRO A 64 -23.55 21.61 9.04
CA PRO A 64 -23.73 21.20 10.43
C PRO A 64 -25.06 21.76 10.97
N SER A 65 -25.93 20.90 11.50
CA SER A 65 -27.15 21.32 12.20
C SER A 65 -27.67 20.21 13.13
N PRO A 66 -28.24 20.54 14.30
CA PRO A 66 -27.56 21.07 15.48
C PRO A 66 -27.62 20.06 16.65
N ASP A 67 -26.82 20.35 17.66
CA ASP A 67 -26.79 19.74 18.99
C ASP A 67 -28.20 19.62 19.62
N PRO A 68 -28.62 18.47 20.19
CA PRO A 68 -29.85 18.41 20.97
C PRO A 68 -29.67 19.17 22.29
N SER A 69 -30.21 20.39 22.35
CA SER A 69 -30.37 21.17 23.58
C SER A 69 -31.10 20.35 24.66
N PRO A 70 -30.61 20.29 25.92
CA PRO A 70 -31.34 19.66 27.01
C PRO A 70 -32.40 20.64 27.51
N SER A 71 -33.67 20.43 27.15
CA SER A 71 -34.79 21.09 27.82
C SER A 71 -35.26 20.19 28.96
N GLY A 72 -34.87 20.52 30.18
CA GLY A 72 -35.37 19.87 31.38
C GLY A 72 -35.86 20.90 32.38
N ASP A 73 -37.17 21.11 32.45
CA ASP A 73 -37.82 21.85 33.55
C ASP A 73 -39.19 21.22 33.92
N THR A 74 -39.23 20.57 35.08
CA THR A 74 -40.30 20.49 36.12
C THR A 74 -41.79 20.14 35.83
N THR A 75 -42.20 18.97 36.36
CA THR A 75 -43.37 18.62 37.22
C THR A 75 -44.82 18.98 36.83
N ALA A 76 -45.67 17.95 36.59
CA ALA A 76 -46.85 17.56 37.43
C ALA A 76 -47.84 16.56 36.73
N SER A 77 -48.16 15.47 37.45
CA SER A 77 -49.45 14.73 37.60
C SER A 77 -50.35 14.35 36.41
N GLY A 78 -50.63 13.04 36.27
CA GLY A 78 -51.99 12.51 36.02
C GLY A 78 -52.24 11.62 34.77
N GLY A 79 -52.38 10.30 34.97
CA GLY A 79 -53.49 9.47 34.46
C GLY A 79 -53.73 9.19 32.95
N ASN A 80 -53.52 7.92 32.59
CA ASN A 80 -54.29 7.07 31.65
C ASN A 80 -54.10 7.13 30.10
N SER A 81 -53.88 5.90 29.57
CA SER A 81 -54.27 5.33 28.26
C SER A 81 -53.38 5.48 27.00
N ALA A 82 -52.78 4.35 26.63
CA ALA A 82 -52.69 3.70 25.31
C ALA A 82 -52.32 4.51 24.04
N ALA A 83 -51.21 4.12 23.39
CA ALA A 83 -51.13 3.58 22.01
C ALA A 83 -49.66 3.51 21.56
N GLY A 84 -49.35 2.53 20.70
CA GLY A 84 -47.99 2.08 20.39
C GLY A 84 -47.17 2.95 19.44
N GLY A 85 -45.93 2.49 19.21
CA GLY A 85 -45.01 3.02 18.21
C GLY A 85 -43.68 2.25 18.29
N GLY A 86 -43.36 1.48 17.26
CA GLY A 86 -42.32 0.45 17.27
C GLY A 86 -40.89 0.95 17.48
N GLU A 87 -40.12 0.17 18.24
CA GLU A 87 -38.67 0.24 18.29
C GLU A 87 -38.07 -0.25 16.96
N ALA A 88 -37.61 0.69 16.12
CA ALA A 88 -36.66 0.37 15.08
C ALA A 88 -35.30 0.12 15.73
N GLY A 89 -34.90 -1.16 15.79
CA GLY A 89 -33.58 -1.57 16.24
C GLY A 89 -32.44 -0.99 15.37
N PRO A 90 -31.20 -1.02 15.87
CA PRO A 90 -30.06 -0.42 15.17
C PRO A 90 -29.88 -1.06 13.79
N THR A 91 -29.79 -0.23 12.76
CA THR A 91 -29.46 -0.66 11.40
C THR A 91 -28.02 -1.15 11.37
N ALA A 92 -27.80 -2.36 10.85
CA ALA A 92 -26.46 -2.89 10.66
C ALA A 92 -25.73 -2.04 9.59
N GLN A 93 -24.68 -1.33 10.01
CA GLN A 93 -23.74 -0.71 9.08
C GLN A 93 -22.96 -1.83 8.40
N LEU A 94 -23.13 -1.98 7.08
CA LEU A 94 -22.32 -2.90 6.29
C LEU A 94 -20.87 -2.43 6.36
N VAL A 95 -20.01 -3.23 6.97
CA VAL A 95 -18.55 -3.08 6.87
C VAL A 95 -18.20 -3.44 5.43
N THR A 96 -17.87 -2.44 4.61
CA THR A 96 -17.10 -2.69 3.39
C THR A 96 -15.68 -3.03 3.83
N GLU A 97 -15.15 -4.16 3.36
CA GLU A 97 -13.73 -4.47 3.49
C GLU A 97 -12.95 -3.51 2.57
N ASP A 98 -12.72 -2.28 3.06
CA ASP A 98 -12.02 -1.23 2.33
C ASP A 98 -10.52 -1.58 2.30
N GLY A 99 -10.10 -2.26 1.23
CA GLY A 99 -8.70 -2.57 0.97
C GLY A 99 -7.97 -1.43 0.25
N PRO A 100 -6.64 -1.31 0.41
CA PRO A 100 -5.83 -0.44 -0.45
C PRO A 100 -6.08 -0.77 -1.93
N ALA A 101 -6.20 0.26 -2.76
CA ALA A 101 -6.39 0.14 -4.20
C ALA A 101 -5.28 -0.70 -4.82
N GLU A 102 -5.66 -1.54 -5.78
CA GLU A 102 -4.79 -2.48 -6.48
C GLU A 102 -3.80 -1.74 -7.39
N GLY A 103 -2.67 -1.28 -6.83
CA GLY A 103 -1.53 -0.77 -7.58
C GLY A 103 -0.45 -1.83 -7.73
N SER A 104 0.18 -1.92 -8.90
CA SER A 104 1.35 -2.79 -9.11
C SER A 104 2.43 -2.12 -9.94
N VAL A 105 3.67 -2.54 -9.73
CA VAL A 105 4.86 -2.15 -10.51
C VAL A 105 5.51 -3.40 -11.06
N SER A 106 5.77 -3.43 -12.36
CA SER A 106 6.58 -4.49 -12.99
C SER A 106 8.02 -4.00 -13.13
N VAL A 107 8.96 -4.81 -12.63
CA VAL A 107 10.40 -4.55 -12.70
C VAL A 107 10.99 -5.52 -13.72
N THR A 108 11.54 -4.99 -14.80
CA THR A 108 12.23 -5.76 -15.83
C THR A 108 13.73 -5.48 -15.79
N TYR A 109 14.53 -6.53 -15.62
CA TYR A 109 15.98 -6.47 -15.71
C TYR A 109 16.45 -7.00 -17.05
N SER A 110 17.24 -6.21 -17.76
CA SER A 110 17.88 -6.58 -19.03
C SER A 110 19.40 -6.60 -18.85
N PRO A 111 20.05 -7.77 -18.94
CA PRO A 111 21.49 -7.89 -18.79
C PRO A 111 22.22 -7.34 -20.03
N GLU A 112 23.35 -6.65 -19.83
CA GLU A 112 24.15 -6.11 -20.94
C GLU A 112 24.68 -7.20 -21.88
N GLY A 113 24.92 -8.41 -21.36
CA GLY A 113 25.38 -9.57 -22.15
C GLY A 113 24.33 -10.18 -23.08
N GLY A 114 23.09 -9.67 -23.12
CA GLY A 114 22.06 -10.09 -24.06
C GLY A 114 21.43 -11.46 -23.78
N SER A 115 21.62 -12.02 -22.58
CA SER A 115 21.12 -13.35 -22.16
C SER A 115 19.60 -13.44 -21.92
N GLY A 116 18.81 -12.46 -22.39
CA GLY A 116 17.37 -12.36 -22.17
C GLY A 116 17.03 -11.58 -20.88
N SER A 117 15.83 -11.01 -20.83
CA SER A 117 15.36 -10.22 -19.69
C SER A 117 14.57 -11.06 -18.69
N ALA A 118 14.63 -10.67 -17.41
CA ALA A 118 13.81 -11.21 -16.34
C ALA A 118 12.82 -10.14 -15.86
N THR A 119 11.58 -10.52 -15.54
CA THR A 119 10.56 -9.59 -15.04
C THR A 119 9.92 -10.11 -13.75
N ALA A 120 9.74 -9.24 -12.76
CA ALA A 120 9.02 -9.49 -11.53
C ALA A 120 7.93 -8.44 -11.32
N THR A 121 6.82 -8.80 -10.67
CA THR A 121 5.74 -7.87 -10.35
C THR A 121 5.66 -7.66 -8.86
N VAL A 122 5.71 -6.39 -8.44
CA VAL A 122 5.45 -5.94 -7.07
C VAL A 122 4.00 -5.50 -6.99
N THR A 123 3.21 -6.21 -6.19
CA THR A 123 1.81 -5.85 -5.90
C THR A 123 1.76 -4.81 -4.78
N ASN A 124 0.60 -4.17 -4.61
CA ASN A 124 0.38 -3.07 -3.65
C ASN A 124 1.43 -1.93 -3.75
N ALA A 125 1.86 -1.62 -4.97
CA ALA A 125 2.87 -0.60 -5.25
C ALA A 125 2.22 0.60 -5.96
N CYS A 126 1.98 1.68 -5.21
CA CYS A 126 1.34 2.89 -5.75
C CYS A 126 2.32 4.05 -5.96
N VAL A 127 3.12 4.34 -4.94
CA VAL A 127 4.07 5.47 -4.87
C VAL A 127 5.27 4.99 -4.06
N GLY A 128 6.48 5.20 -4.55
CA GLY A 128 7.68 4.69 -3.89
C GLY A 128 8.86 4.56 -4.82
N THR A 129 9.90 3.88 -4.35
CA THR A 129 11.16 3.71 -5.07
C THR A 129 11.53 2.24 -5.18
N VAL A 130 11.92 1.82 -6.37
CA VAL A 130 12.60 0.54 -6.58
C VAL A 130 14.10 0.74 -6.36
N TYR A 131 14.66 0.03 -5.40
CA TYR A 131 16.09 -0.09 -5.17
C TYR A 131 16.63 -1.35 -5.82
N TRP A 132 17.82 -1.30 -6.41
CA TRP A 132 18.47 -2.48 -6.97
C TRP A 132 19.97 -2.56 -6.66
N THR A 133 20.43 -3.79 -6.48
CA THR A 133 21.83 -4.12 -6.28
C THR A 133 22.60 -4.16 -7.60
N GLY A 134 23.92 -4.09 -7.51
CA GLY A 134 24.86 -4.55 -8.53
C GLY A 134 24.85 -6.08 -8.69
N LEU A 135 25.91 -6.59 -9.32
CA LEU A 135 26.07 -8.01 -9.60
C LEU A 135 26.45 -8.72 -8.30
N LEU A 136 25.65 -9.69 -7.89
CA LEU A 136 25.96 -10.56 -6.78
C LEU A 136 26.40 -11.92 -7.34
N ALA A 137 27.50 -12.45 -6.81
CA ALA A 137 27.88 -13.82 -7.11
C ALA A 137 26.80 -14.77 -6.57
N ASP A 138 26.39 -15.74 -7.38
CA ASP A 138 25.49 -16.80 -6.93
C ASP A 138 26.22 -17.66 -5.88
N PRO A 139 25.72 -17.77 -4.64
CA PRO A 139 26.35 -18.61 -3.61
C PRO A 139 26.22 -20.13 -3.89
N GLY A 140 25.46 -20.53 -4.91
CA GLY A 140 25.19 -21.90 -5.30
C GLY A 140 26.00 -22.43 -6.50
N ALA A 141 27.03 -21.71 -6.95
CA ALA A 141 27.97 -22.16 -7.98
C ALA A 141 29.19 -22.91 -7.41
#